data_AF-A0A381W6Y7-F1
#
_entry.id   AF-A0A381W6Y7-F1
#
_cell.length_a   1.000
_cell.length_b   1.000
_cell.length_c   1.000
_cell.angle_alpha   90.00
_cell.angle_beta   90.00
_cell.angle_gamma   90.00
#
_symmetry.space_group_name_H-M   'P 1'
#
loop_
_entity.id
_entity.type
_entity.pdbx_description
1 polymer ?
#
loop_
_entity_poly.entity_id
_entity_poly.type
_entity_poly.pdbx_seq_one_letter_code
_entity_poly.pdbx_strand_id
1 'polypeptide(L)' 'MTHNVQATVNGKSVSAEVEARTLLVQYLRDHLGLT' A
#
# COMPACT_ATOMS: atom_id res chain seq x y z
N MET A 1 -7.88 -13.25 0.52
CA MET A 1 -8.58 -12.32 1.42
C MET A 1 -7.86 -10.98 1.32
N THR A 2 -8.61 -9.90 1.07
CA THR A 2 -8.06 -8.54 1.00
C THR A 2 -8.29 -7.81 2.32
N HIS A 3 -7.44 -6.82 2.58
CA HIS A 3 -7.48 -5.98 3.76
C HIS A 3 -7.25 -4.51 3.38
N ASN A 4 -8.02 -3.62 3.99
CA ASN A 4 -7.74 -2.20 3.95
C ASN A 4 -6.51 -1.88 4.80
N VAL A 5 -5.45 -1.40 4.18
CA VAL A 5 -4.24 -0.98 4.91
C VAL A 5 -4.11 0.54 4.82
N GLN A 6 -3.96 1.18 5.97
CA GLN A 6 -3.73 2.61 6.13
C GLN A 6 -2.31 2.86 6.66
N ALA A 7 -1.58 3.76 6.02
CA ALA A 7 -0.21 4.10 6.39
C ALA A 7 0.10 5.57 6.07
N THR A 8 1.15 6.11 6.69
CA THR A 8 1.71 7.40 6.28
C THR A 8 2.96 7.16 5.46
N VAL A 9 2.95 7.57 4.19
CA VAL A 9 4.08 7.41 3.26
C VAL A 9 4.53 8.80 2.82
N ASN A 10 5.83 9.09 2.96
CA ASN A 10 6.42 10.40 2.65
C ASN A 10 5.66 11.57 3.32
N GLY A 11 5.22 11.37 4.57
CA GLY A 11 4.49 12.37 5.36
C GLY A 11 3.01 12.54 5.00
N LYS A 12 2.45 11.72 4.10
CA LYS A 12 1.04 11.77 3.68
C LYS A 12 0.31 10.49 4.07
N SER A 13 -0.88 10.61 4.67
CA SER A 13 -1.74 9.47 4.96
C SER A 13 -2.35 8.91 3.67
N VAL A 14 -2.21 7.60 3.46
CA VAL A 14 -2.67 6.87 2.28
C VAL A 14 -3.28 5.53 2.70
N SER A 15 -4.16 4.99 1.87
CA SER A 15 -4.79 3.70 2.12
C SER A 15 -5.11 2.94 0.83
N ALA A 16 -4.96 1.62 0.83
CA ALA A 16 -5.46 0.78 -0.26
C ALA A 16 -5.88 -0.62 0.22
N GLU A 17 -6.76 -1.26 -0.56
CA GLU A 17 -7.06 -2.68 -0.41
C GLU A 17 -5.93 -3.53 -0.99
N VAL A 18 -5.37 -4.42 -0.18
CA VAL A 18 -4.27 -5.32 -0.57
C VAL A 18 -4.52 -6.74 -0.10
N GLU A 19 -3.89 -7.72 -0.74
CA GLU A 19 -3.91 -9.08 -0.23
C GLU A 19 -3.01 -9.20 0.99
N ALA A 20 -3.32 -10.13 1.91
CA ALA A 20 -2.51 -10.35 3.12
C ALA A 20 -1.02 -10.65 2.86
N ARG A 21 -0.69 -11.13 1.66
CA ARG A 21 0.68 -11.47 1.22
C ARG A 21 1.36 -10.36 0.41
N THR A 22 0.68 -9.25 0.15
CA THR A 22 1.23 -8.15 -0.66
C THR A 22 2.46 -7.58 0.04
N LEU A 23 3.60 -7.56 -0.66
CA LEU A 23 4.82 -7.01 -0.12
C LEU A 23 4.77 -5.48 -0.15
N LEU A 24 5.45 -4.85 0.82
CA LEU A 24 5.48 -3.38 0.91
C LEU A 24 6.00 -2.73 -0.39
N VAL A 25 7.01 -3.32 -1.03
CA VAL A 25 7.56 -2.78 -2.29
C VAL A 25 6.57 -2.84 -3.46
N GLN A 26 5.66 -3.82 -3.47
CA GLN A 26 4.59 -3.94 -4.47
C GLN A 26 3.47 -2.96 -4.13
N TYR A 27 3.11 -2.83 -2.85
CA TYR A 27 2.18 -1.79 -2.41
C TYR A 27 2.63 -0.38 -2.83
N LEU A 28 3.90 -0.03 -2.58
CA LEU A 28 4.42 1.30 -2.90
C LEU A 28 4.49 1.56 -4.42
N ARG A 29 5.02 0.61 -5.21
CA ARG A 29 5.20 0.80 -6.65
C ARG A 29 3.92 0.60 -7.45
N ASP A 30 3.19 -0.48 -7.18
CA ASP A 30 2.09 -0.92 -8.04
C ASP A 30 0.75 -0.36 -7.58
N HIS A 31 0.52 -0.25 -6.26
CA HIS A 31 -0.74 0.31 -5.74
C HIS A 31 -0.68 1.82 -5.56
N LEU A 32 0.45 2.38 -5.13
CA LEU A 32 0.61 3.82 -4.93
C LEU A 32 1.36 4.53 -6.08
N GLY A 33 1.86 3.80 -7.09
CA GLY A 33 2.50 4.39 -8.27
C GLY A 33 3.84 5.07 -8.01
N LEU A 34 4.49 4.76 -6.87
CA LEU A 34 5.74 5.39 -6.47
C LEU A 34 6.93 4.55 -6.99
N THR A 35 7.25 4.72 -8.28
CA THR A 35 8.34 3.99 -8.97
C THR A 35 9.72 4.51 -8.62
#